data_AF-A0A5C7WPW1-F1
#
_entry.id   AF-A0A5C7WPW1-F1
#
_cell.length_a   1.000
_cell.length_b   1.000
_cell.length_c   1.000
_cell.angle_alpha   90.00
_cell.angle_beta   90.00
_cell.angle_gamma   90.00
#
_symmetry.space_group_name_H-M   'P 1'
#
loop_
_entity.id
_entity.type
_entity.pdbx_description
1 polymer ?
#
loop_
_entity_poly.entity_id
_entity_poly.type
_entity_poly.pdbx_seq_one_letter_code
_entity_poly.pdbx_strand_id
1 'polypeptide(L)'
;MPGRKAAVLGSPVAHSRSPQLHLAAYRALGLDDWTYDRIECTAEELPSLVGGLGPEWVGLSVTMPGKFAALRFADQRTPRAELVGSANTLVRTGDGWRADNTDVDGVAGALGPRTVRRAVVVGSGGTAPAAVVGLVELGVTDLTVVARNPAKASRLIDLGAGLGVSTVLRDFDDPGLPATVAAADALVSTVPADVAERFAAVFAQAPVLLDAIYDPWPTPLARAVTAAGGEVISGLQMLLHQAFSQVEQFTGRPAPRTEMAAALT
;
A
#
# COMPACT_ATOMS: atom_id res chain seq x y z
N MET A 1 -31.13 0.46 11.05
CA MET A 1 -30.90 0.89 9.64
C MET A 1 -30.58 -0.37 8.86
N PRO A 2 -30.81 -0.45 7.54
CA PRO A 2 -30.34 -1.61 6.78
C PRO A 2 -28.82 -1.70 6.86
N GLY A 3 -28.30 -2.93 6.91
CA GLY A 3 -26.87 -3.23 6.92
C GLY A 3 -26.14 -2.58 5.74
N ARG A 4 -24.91 -2.13 5.96
CA ARG A 4 -24.08 -1.52 4.90
C ARG A 4 -23.11 -2.55 4.33
N LYS A 5 -22.73 -2.36 3.06
CA LYS A 5 -21.82 -3.26 2.35
C LYS A 5 -20.51 -2.58 2.03
N ALA A 6 -19.43 -3.31 2.18
CA ALA A 6 -18.12 -2.96 1.67
C ALA A 6 -17.49 -4.17 0.98
N ALA A 7 -16.44 -3.96 0.20
CA ALA A 7 -15.67 -5.05 -0.37
C ALA A 7 -14.23 -4.65 -0.66
N VAL A 8 -13.39 -5.65 -0.89
CA VAL A 8 -12.12 -5.49 -1.59
C VAL A 8 -12.27 -5.94 -3.04
N LEU A 9 -11.83 -5.08 -3.97
CA LEU A 9 -11.82 -5.33 -5.42
C LEU A 9 -10.39 -5.63 -5.90
N GLY A 10 -10.21 -6.68 -6.68
CA GLY A 10 -8.93 -6.97 -7.34
C GLY A 10 -8.91 -8.29 -8.08
N SER A 11 -7.79 -8.62 -8.71
CA SER A 11 -7.60 -9.90 -9.38
C SER A 11 -6.12 -10.32 -9.37
N PRO A 12 -5.76 -11.45 -8.70
CA PRO A 12 -6.61 -12.27 -7.83
C PRO A 12 -6.90 -11.59 -6.49
N VAL A 13 -8.11 -11.77 -5.93
CA VAL A 13 -8.48 -11.17 -4.62
C VAL A 13 -8.64 -12.18 -3.46
N ALA A 14 -8.70 -13.49 -3.76
CA ALA A 14 -9.04 -14.54 -2.79
C ALA A 14 -8.19 -14.51 -1.50
N HIS A 15 -6.89 -14.21 -1.63
CA HIS A 15 -5.93 -14.17 -0.52
C HIS A 15 -5.99 -12.91 0.33
N SER A 16 -6.79 -11.91 -0.07
CA SER A 16 -6.86 -10.63 0.65
C SER A 16 -7.28 -10.83 2.10
N ARG A 17 -6.52 -10.22 3.01
CA ARG A 17 -6.83 -10.17 4.46
C ARG A 17 -7.70 -8.97 4.86
N SER A 18 -8.08 -8.10 3.91
CA SER A 18 -8.97 -6.95 4.18
C SER A 18 -10.30 -7.36 4.82
N PRO A 19 -11.00 -8.42 4.39
CA PRO A 19 -12.25 -8.83 5.04
C PRO A 19 -12.06 -9.17 6.52
N GLN A 20 -10.97 -9.83 6.90
CA GLN A 20 -10.68 -10.17 8.30
C GLN A 20 -10.56 -8.92 9.16
N LEU A 21 -9.80 -7.92 8.68
CA LEU A 21 -9.59 -6.64 9.37
C LEU A 21 -10.88 -5.84 9.50
N HIS A 22 -11.62 -5.68 8.41
CA HIS A 22 -12.84 -4.88 8.40
C HIS A 22 -13.95 -5.55 9.23
N LEU A 23 -14.14 -6.87 9.13
CA LEU A 23 -15.14 -7.57 9.94
C LEU A 23 -14.77 -7.57 11.44
N ALA A 24 -13.48 -7.65 11.78
CA ALA A 24 -13.05 -7.46 13.18
C ALA A 24 -13.40 -6.05 13.68
N ALA A 25 -13.16 -5.03 12.86
CA ALA A 25 -13.53 -3.66 13.20
C ALA A 25 -15.04 -3.47 13.35
N TYR A 26 -15.83 -4.02 12.42
CA TYR A 26 -17.28 -3.88 12.44
C TYR A 26 -17.88 -4.52 13.69
N ARG A 27 -17.44 -5.72 14.08
CA ARG A 27 -17.84 -6.35 15.35
C ARG A 27 -17.47 -5.51 16.56
N ALA A 28 -16.22 -5.01 16.62
CA ALA A 28 -15.77 -4.18 17.74
C ALA A 28 -16.55 -2.85 17.85
N LEU A 29 -17.05 -2.33 16.72
CA LEU A 29 -17.87 -1.12 16.66
C LEU A 29 -19.38 -1.39 16.83
N GLY A 30 -19.81 -2.65 17.03
CA GLY A 30 -21.22 -3.03 17.11
C GLY A 30 -22.00 -2.83 15.80
N LEU A 31 -21.33 -3.00 14.66
CA LEU A 31 -21.87 -2.92 13.30
C LEU A 31 -22.13 -4.34 12.75
N ASP A 32 -22.88 -5.16 13.49
CA ASP A 32 -23.03 -6.59 13.22
C ASP A 32 -23.79 -6.91 11.91
N ASP A 33 -24.51 -5.93 11.36
CA ASP A 33 -25.23 -6.03 10.09
C ASP A 33 -24.39 -5.57 8.87
N TRP A 34 -23.13 -5.18 9.07
CA TRP A 34 -22.24 -4.78 7.98
C TRP A 34 -21.52 -5.98 7.36
N THR A 35 -21.42 -5.99 6.03
CA THR A 35 -20.66 -7.02 5.30
C THR A 35 -19.40 -6.45 4.67
N TYR A 36 -18.39 -7.31 4.52
CA TYR A 36 -17.18 -7.00 3.77
C TYR A 36 -16.79 -8.17 2.88
N ASP A 37 -16.99 -8.01 1.57
CA ASP A 37 -16.83 -9.09 0.60
C ASP A 37 -15.50 -9.04 -0.16
N ARG A 38 -15.18 -10.12 -0.86
CA ARG A 38 -14.12 -10.15 -1.87
C ARG A 38 -14.79 -10.22 -3.24
N ILE A 39 -14.45 -9.30 -4.14
CA ILE A 39 -14.99 -9.29 -5.50
C ILE A 39 -13.84 -9.33 -6.49
N GLU A 40 -13.79 -10.41 -7.26
CA GLU A 40 -12.85 -10.54 -8.36
C GLU A 40 -13.19 -9.47 -9.42
N CYS A 41 -12.21 -8.62 -9.72
CA CYS A 41 -12.42 -7.43 -10.54
C CYS A 41 -11.10 -6.98 -11.18
N THR A 42 -11.06 -6.99 -12.50
CA THR A 42 -9.98 -6.42 -13.30
C THR A 42 -10.07 -4.88 -13.33
N ALA A 43 -9.05 -4.22 -13.87
CA ALA A 43 -9.05 -2.77 -13.98
C ALA A 43 -10.11 -2.26 -14.97
N GLU A 44 -10.42 -3.06 -15.99
CA GLU A 44 -11.38 -2.80 -17.05
C GLU A 44 -12.82 -2.96 -16.57
N GLU A 45 -13.08 -3.92 -15.68
CA GLU A 45 -14.41 -4.18 -15.12
C GLU A 45 -14.79 -3.17 -14.03
N LEU A 46 -13.80 -2.60 -13.33
CA LEU A 46 -14.02 -1.76 -12.15
C LEU A 46 -15.03 -0.62 -12.40
N PRO A 47 -14.95 0.20 -13.46
CA PRO A 47 -15.90 1.29 -13.66
C PRO A 47 -17.35 0.82 -13.78
N SER A 48 -17.58 -0.29 -14.50
CA SER A 48 -18.92 -0.86 -14.66
C SER A 48 -19.43 -1.46 -13.35
N LEU A 49 -18.58 -2.19 -12.63
CA LEU A 49 -18.93 -2.80 -11.36
C LEU A 49 -19.32 -1.72 -10.33
N VAL A 50 -18.44 -0.75 -10.09
CA VAL A 50 -18.64 0.28 -9.07
C VAL A 50 -19.80 1.21 -9.43
N GLY A 51 -19.98 1.52 -10.72
CA GLY A 51 -21.12 2.29 -11.21
C GLY A 51 -22.48 1.62 -11.02
N GLY A 52 -22.51 0.28 -10.90
CA GLY A 52 -23.73 -0.49 -10.65
C GLY A 52 -24.10 -0.66 -9.17
N LEU A 53 -23.26 -0.22 -8.23
CA LEU A 53 -23.47 -0.45 -6.80
C LEU A 53 -24.52 0.48 -6.20
N GLY A 54 -25.51 -0.11 -5.54
CA GLY A 54 -26.59 0.60 -4.85
C GLY A 54 -26.14 1.42 -3.62
N PRO A 55 -27.06 2.19 -3.01
CA PRO A 55 -26.75 3.09 -1.89
C PRO A 55 -26.34 2.38 -0.59
N GLU A 56 -26.54 1.06 -0.48
CA GLU A 56 -26.09 0.29 0.68
C GLU A 56 -24.56 0.17 0.75
N TRP A 57 -23.86 0.34 -0.37
CA TRP A 57 -22.41 0.27 -0.46
C TRP A 57 -21.75 1.54 0.10
N VAL A 58 -20.93 1.39 1.14
CA VAL A 58 -20.28 2.50 1.85
C VAL A 58 -18.84 2.74 1.41
N GLY A 59 -18.16 1.69 0.97
CA GLY A 59 -16.72 1.76 0.77
C GLY A 59 -16.18 0.54 0.05
N LEU A 60 -15.13 0.74 -0.70
CA LEU A 60 -14.41 -0.31 -1.40
C LEU A 60 -12.92 -0.11 -1.18
N SER A 61 -12.25 -1.16 -0.73
CA SER A 61 -10.79 -1.22 -0.86
C SER A 61 -10.48 -1.74 -2.26
N VAL A 62 -9.40 -1.25 -2.87
CA VAL A 62 -8.99 -1.61 -4.23
C VAL A 62 -7.54 -2.06 -4.20
N THR A 63 -7.28 -3.27 -4.66
CA THR A 63 -5.94 -3.81 -4.82
C THR A 63 -5.58 -3.93 -6.31
N MET A 64 -4.44 -4.55 -6.61
CA MET A 64 -4.04 -4.84 -7.99
C MET A 64 -5.15 -5.63 -8.72
N PRO A 65 -5.44 -5.33 -10.00
CA PRO A 65 -4.86 -4.28 -10.85
C PRO A 65 -5.65 -2.94 -10.84
N GLY A 66 -6.71 -2.82 -10.04
CA GLY A 66 -7.73 -1.77 -10.17
C GLY A 66 -7.36 -0.36 -9.69
N LYS A 67 -6.23 -0.15 -8.99
CA LYS A 67 -5.95 1.13 -8.30
C LYS A 67 -5.96 2.37 -9.20
N PHE A 68 -5.46 2.25 -10.44
CA PHE A 68 -5.50 3.35 -11.40
C PHE A 68 -6.92 3.60 -11.95
N ALA A 69 -7.70 2.53 -12.16
CA ALA A 69 -9.07 2.64 -12.61
C ALA A 69 -9.97 3.26 -11.54
N ALA A 70 -9.77 2.90 -10.26
CA ALA A 70 -10.48 3.49 -9.13
C ALA A 70 -10.28 5.01 -9.05
N LEU A 71 -9.04 5.50 -9.20
CA LEU A 71 -8.77 6.94 -9.18
C LEU A 71 -9.47 7.67 -10.34
N ARG A 72 -9.45 7.09 -11.54
CA ARG A 72 -10.10 7.67 -12.73
C ARG A 72 -11.62 7.63 -12.63
N PHE A 73 -12.17 6.58 -12.03
CA PHE A 73 -13.61 6.38 -11.89
C PHE A 73 -14.24 7.38 -10.91
N ALA A 74 -13.57 7.68 -9.80
CA ALA A 74 -14.14 8.49 -8.72
C ALA A 74 -14.51 9.91 -9.16
N ASP A 75 -15.59 10.45 -8.60
CA ASP A 75 -16.06 11.81 -8.83
C ASP A 75 -15.19 12.83 -8.08
N GLN A 76 -14.77 12.45 -6.87
CA GLN A 76 -13.91 13.25 -6.00
C GLN A 76 -12.62 12.50 -5.71
N ARG A 77 -11.51 13.22 -5.51
CA ARG A 77 -10.19 12.64 -5.20
C ARG A 77 -9.56 13.42 -4.06
N THR A 78 -8.92 12.75 -3.11
CA THR A 78 -8.12 13.44 -2.10
C THR A 78 -6.83 13.98 -2.73
N PRO A 79 -6.24 15.08 -2.21
CA PRO A 79 -4.96 15.60 -2.71
C PRO A 79 -3.87 14.54 -2.73
N ARG A 80 -3.81 13.66 -1.71
CA ARG A 80 -2.82 12.57 -1.66
C ARG A 80 -3.06 11.50 -2.73
N ALA A 81 -4.31 11.16 -3.05
CA ALA A 81 -4.59 10.20 -4.12
C ALA A 81 -4.24 10.75 -5.51
N GLU A 82 -4.46 12.05 -5.74
CA GLU A 82 -4.04 12.73 -6.98
C GLU A 82 -2.52 12.75 -7.12
N LEU A 83 -1.82 13.11 -6.03
CA LEU A 83 -0.36 13.12 -5.96
C LEU A 83 0.23 11.74 -6.24
N VAL A 84 -0.26 10.70 -5.55
CA VAL A 84 0.15 9.31 -5.76
C VAL A 84 -0.20 8.82 -7.17
N GLY A 85 -1.34 9.25 -7.71
CA GLY A 85 -1.81 8.85 -9.04
C GLY A 85 -2.53 7.51 -9.11
N SER A 86 -2.89 6.94 -7.97
CA SER A 86 -3.70 5.74 -7.85
C SER A 86 -4.52 5.81 -6.57
N ALA A 87 -5.59 5.03 -6.48
CA ALA A 87 -6.44 4.96 -5.30
C ALA A 87 -6.65 3.51 -4.87
N ASN A 88 -6.38 3.21 -3.60
CA ASN A 88 -6.68 1.90 -3.00
C ASN A 88 -7.98 1.93 -2.17
N THR A 89 -8.68 3.07 -2.13
CA THR A 89 -9.86 3.30 -1.29
C THR A 89 -10.87 4.13 -2.08
N LEU A 90 -12.11 3.65 -2.17
CA LEU A 90 -13.27 4.41 -2.64
C LEU A 90 -14.26 4.51 -1.50
N VAL A 91 -14.73 5.72 -1.21
CA VAL A 91 -15.72 5.99 -0.16
C VAL A 91 -16.97 6.56 -0.81
N ARG A 92 -18.14 6.02 -0.46
CA ARG A 92 -19.42 6.54 -0.95
C ARG A 92 -19.67 7.92 -0.33
N THR A 93 -20.02 8.90 -1.16
CA THR A 93 -20.44 10.25 -0.74
C THR A 93 -21.88 10.52 -1.21
N GLY A 94 -22.42 11.69 -0.86
CA GLY A 94 -23.72 12.13 -1.37
C GLY A 94 -23.73 12.35 -2.88
N ASP A 95 -22.56 12.65 -3.47
CA ASP A 95 -22.41 13.05 -4.88
C ASP A 95 -21.76 11.94 -5.73
N GLY A 96 -21.54 10.74 -5.18
CA GLY A 96 -20.92 9.62 -5.90
C GLY A 96 -19.84 8.93 -5.07
N TRP A 97 -18.64 8.82 -5.62
CA TRP A 97 -17.49 8.16 -4.98
C TRP A 97 -16.29 9.09 -4.83
N ARG A 98 -15.69 9.07 -3.63
CA ARG A 98 -14.42 9.73 -3.35
C ARG A 98 -13.29 8.73 -3.32
N ALA A 99 -12.27 8.94 -4.15
CA ALA A 99 -11.03 8.18 -4.15
C ALA A 99 -10.03 8.72 -3.14
N ASP A 100 -9.38 7.79 -2.43
CA ASP A 100 -8.28 8.06 -1.52
C ASP A 100 -7.17 7.00 -1.65
N ASN A 101 -5.97 7.31 -1.18
CA ASN A 101 -4.86 6.39 -1.13
C ASN A 101 -4.33 6.24 0.30
N THR A 102 -4.79 5.19 0.96
CA THR A 102 -4.40 4.82 2.32
C THR A 102 -3.18 3.90 2.36
N ASP A 103 -2.62 3.49 1.21
CA ASP A 103 -1.31 2.80 1.22
C ASP A 103 -0.21 3.72 1.77
N VAL A 104 -0.39 5.05 1.64
CA VAL A 104 0.45 6.07 2.29
C VAL A 104 0.45 5.88 3.81
N ASP A 105 -0.74 5.79 4.41
CA ASP A 105 -0.92 5.49 5.85
C ASP A 105 -0.30 4.13 6.18
N GLY A 106 -0.43 3.16 5.28
CA GLY A 106 0.14 1.82 5.38
C GLY A 106 1.66 1.83 5.53
N VAL A 107 2.37 2.54 4.65
CA VAL A 107 3.85 2.59 4.66
C VAL A 107 4.36 3.36 5.87
N ALA A 108 3.83 4.56 6.12
CA ALA A 108 4.25 5.38 7.25
C ALA A 108 3.96 4.66 8.58
N GLY A 109 2.78 4.06 8.71
CA GLY A 109 2.36 3.33 9.89
C GLY A 109 3.18 2.05 10.15
N ALA A 110 3.46 1.27 9.10
CA ALA A 110 4.21 0.01 9.23
C ALA A 110 5.67 0.25 9.65
N LEU A 111 6.30 1.30 9.14
CA LEU A 111 7.62 1.72 9.62
C LEU A 111 7.50 2.34 11.02
N GLY A 112 6.39 3.01 11.36
CA GLY A 112 6.20 3.58 12.69
C GLY A 112 7.15 4.78 12.94
N PRO A 113 7.43 5.15 14.20
CA PRO A 113 8.03 6.44 14.57
C PRO A 113 9.54 6.56 14.28
N ARG A 114 10.10 5.71 13.43
CA ARG A 114 11.54 5.70 13.13
C ARG A 114 11.91 6.89 12.24
N THR A 115 13.04 7.52 12.52
CA THR A 115 13.59 8.55 11.63
C THR A 115 14.24 7.87 10.43
N VAL A 116 13.62 7.99 9.26
CA VAL A 116 14.17 7.50 7.99
C VAL A 116 14.67 8.71 7.22
N ARG A 117 15.99 8.86 7.05
CA ARG A 117 16.56 9.96 6.25
C ARG A 117 16.83 9.50 4.82
N ARG A 118 17.38 8.29 4.67
CA ARG A 118 17.72 7.64 3.39
C ARG A 118 16.84 6.43 3.18
N ALA A 119 16.11 6.36 2.07
CA ALA A 119 15.27 5.21 1.78
C ALA A 119 15.46 4.69 0.35
N VAL A 120 15.26 3.38 0.19
CA VAL A 120 15.24 2.70 -1.11
C VAL A 120 13.82 2.21 -1.38
N VAL A 121 13.27 2.54 -2.55
CA VAL A 121 12.00 1.97 -3.03
C VAL A 121 12.30 1.07 -4.22
N VAL A 122 11.97 -0.22 -4.10
CA VAL A 122 12.14 -1.19 -5.18
C VAL A 122 10.82 -1.34 -5.92
N GLY A 123 10.82 -0.99 -7.21
CA GLY A 123 9.67 -1.02 -8.10
C GLY A 123 9.14 0.34 -8.52
N SER A 124 8.32 0.34 -9.57
CA SER A 124 7.66 1.54 -10.12
C SER A 124 6.19 1.32 -10.47
N GLY A 125 5.54 0.36 -9.78
CA GLY A 125 4.12 0.04 -9.94
C GLY A 125 3.20 0.96 -9.13
N GLY A 126 1.89 0.67 -9.11
CA GLY A 126 0.87 1.52 -8.48
C GLY A 126 1.00 1.75 -6.97
N THR A 127 1.78 0.90 -6.26
CA THR A 127 2.09 1.06 -4.83
C THR A 127 3.35 1.90 -4.61
N ALA A 128 4.28 1.97 -5.57
CA ALA A 128 5.55 2.68 -5.40
C ALA A 128 5.37 4.19 -5.12
N PRO A 129 4.47 4.93 -5.81
CA PRO A 129 4.26 6.34 -5.47
C PRO A 129 3.72 6.55 -4.06
N ALA A 130 2.88 5.64 -3.56
CA ALA A 130 2.40 5.71 -2.17
C ALA A 130 3.53 5.44 -1.16
N ALA A 131 4.45 4.52 -1.50
CA ALA A 131 5.66 4.31 -0.69
C ALA A 131 6.54 5.55 -0.65
N VAL A 132 6.72 6.26 -1.77
CA VAL A 132 7.44 7.55 -1.79
C VAL A 132 6.76 8.55 -0.86
N VAL A 133 5.46 8.79 -1.02
CA VAL A 133 4.74 9.77 -0.19
C VAL A 133 4.80 9.40 1.30
N GLY A 134 4.56 8.13 1.65
CA GLY A 134 4.63 7.67 3.05
C GLY A 134 6.02 7.80 3.66
N LEU A 135 7.08 7.58 2.86
CA LEU A 135 8.47 7.81 3.28
C LEU A 135 8.78 9.30 3.48
N VAL A 136 8.25 10.19 2.63
CA VAL A 136 8.38 11.65 2.81
C VAL A 136 7.70 12.10 4.11
N GLU A 137 6.52 11.56 4.44
CA GLU A 137 5.84 11.86 5.71
C GLU A 137 6.66 11.44 6.95
N LEU A 138 7.53 10.44 6.82
CA LEU A 138 8.50 10.03 7.84
C LEU A 138 9.79 10.87 7.87
N GLY A 139 9.92 11.87 7.00
CA GLY A 139 11.04 12.79 6.96
C GLY A 139 12.22 12.37 6.07
N VAL A 140 12.00 11.46 5.11
CA VAL A 140 13.03 11.09 4.12
C VAL A 140 13.46 12.31 3.32
N THR A 141 14.78 12.51 3.20
CA THR A 141 15.39 13.58 2.39
C THR A 141 16.12 13.06 1.17
N ASP A 142 16.51 11.78 1.18
CA ASP A 142 17.32 11.13 0.16
C ASP A 142 16.66 9.80 -0.24
N LEU A 143 16.12 9.74 -1.45
CA LEU A 143 15.39 8.58 -1.96
C LEU A 143 16.10 7.96 -3.16
N THR A 144 16.25 6.64 -3.15
CA THR A 144 16.67 5.88 -4.33
C THR A 144 15.50 5.01 -4.81
N VAL A 145 15.10 5.20 -6.05
CA VAL A 145 14.14 4.31 -6.74
C VAL A 145 14.93 3.28 -7.53
N VAL A 146 14.65 1.99 -7.31
CA VAL A 146 15.26 0.89 -8.05
C VAL A 146 14.22 0.31 -9.01
N ALA A 147 14.39 0.53 -10.31
CA ALA A 147 13.44 0.09 -11.32
C ALA A 147 14.09 -0.08 -12.69
N ARG A 148 13.65 -1.10 -13.44
CA ARG A 148 14.16 -1.41 -14.80
C ARG A 148 13.73 -0.44 -15.89
N ASN A 149 12.60 0.24 -15.71
CA ASN A 149 12.00 1.08 -16.76
C ASN A 149 12.11 2.56 -16.34
N PRO A 150 13.06 3.31 -16.93
CA PRO A 150 13.26 4.72 -16.61
C PRO A 150 12.02 5.58 -16.88
N ALA A 151 11.25 5.28 -17.93
CA ALA A 151 10.05 6.04 -18.26
C ALA A 151 8.91 5.84 -17.25
N LYS A 152 8.80 4.63 -16.65
CA LYS A 152 7.86 4.41 -15.53
C LYS A 152 8.37 5.02 -14.23
N ALA A 153 9.69 5.03 -14.03
CA ALA A 153 10.31 5.54 -12.82
C ALA A 153 10.44 7.07 -12.80
N SER A 154 10.45 7.76 -13.95
CA SER A 154 10.55 9.22 -14.02
C SER A 154 9.47 9.90 -13.19
N ARG A 155 8.25 9.35 -13.20
CA ARG A 155 7.15 9.85 -12.35
C ARG A 155 7.50 9.85 -10.85
N LEU A 156 8.25 8.85 -10.37
CA LEU A 156 8.66 8.78 -8.97
C LEU A 156 9.77 9.79 -8.65
N ILE A 157 10.65 10.06 -9.61
CA ILE A 157 11.67 11.11 -9.52
C ILE A 157 10.99 12.47 -9.42
N ASP A 158 10.06 12.76 -10.34
CA ASP A 158 9.30 14.02 -10.37
C ASP A 158 8.46 14.19 -9.10
N LEU A 159 7.84 13.10 -8.62
CA LEU A 159 7.08 13.09 -7.37
C LEU A 159 7.96 13.44 -6.17
N GLY A 160 9.13 12.79 -6.03
CA GLY A 160 10.07 13.09 -4.95
C GLY A 160 10.59 14.52 -5.02
N ALA A 161 10.95 14.99 -6.22
CA ALA A 161 11.38 16.37 -6.43
C ALA A 161 10.28 17.39 -6.08
N GLY A 162 9.04 17.15 -6.47
CA GLY A 162 7.88 17.97 -6.11
C GLY A 162 7.58 18.00 -4.61
N LEU A 163 8.03 16.98 -3.88
CA LEU A 163 7.97 16.89 -2.43
C LEU A 163 9.22 17.43 -1.71
N GLY A 164 10.19 17.97 -2.46
CA GLY A 164 11.43 18.52 -1.89
C GLY A 164 12.46 17.47 -1.46
N VAL A 165 12.36 16.24 -1.98
CA VAL A 165 13.23 15.10 -1.66
C VAL A 165 14.17 14.81 -2.83
N SER A 166 15.47 14.67 -2.53
CA SER A 166 16.46 14.30 -3.52
C SER A 166 16.22 12.86 -3.95
N THR A 167 15.79 12.65 -5.20
CA THR A 167 15.40 11.31 -5.68
C THR A 167 16.23 10.90 -6.89
N VAL A 168 16.84 9.72 -6.81
CA VAL A 168 17.66 9.15 -7.89
C VAL A 168 17.11 7.82 -8.35
N LEU A 169 17.25 7.53 -9.65
CA LEU A 169 16.93 6.23 -10.23
C LEU A 169 18.20 5.38 -10.32
N ARG A 170 18.13 4.12 -9.90
CA ARG A 170 19.13 3.09 -10.18
C ARG A 170 18.50 1.90 -10.87
N ASP A 171 19.27 1.25 -11.73
CA ASP A 171 18.92 -0.06 -12.25
C ASP A 171 19.25 -1.15 -11.20
N PHE A 172 18.68 -2.33 -11.34
CA PHE A 172 18.95 -3.47 -10.46
C PHE A 172 20.40 -3.97 -10.58
N ASP A 173 21.00 -3.81 -11.76
CA ASP A 173 22.39 -4.25 -12.04
C ASP A 173 23.43 -3.13 -11.79
N ASP A 174 23.02 -2.01 -11.19
CA ASP A 174 23.93 -0.90 -10.86
C ASP A 174 25.00 -1.34 -9.83
N PRO A 175 26.31 -1.22 -10.13
CA PRO A 175 27.38 -1.70 -9.26
C PRO A 175 27.45 -0.95 -7.91
N GLY A 176 26.88 0.26 -7.83
CA GLY A 176 26.75 1.05 -6.61
C GLY A 176 25.48 0.76 -5.80
N LEU A 177 24.58 -0.10 -6.29
CA LEU A 177 23.35 -0.46 -5.58
C LEU A 177 23.63 -1.15 -4.23
N PRO A 178 24.57 -2.09 -4.08
CA PRO A 178 24.86 -2.71 -2.77
C PRO A 178 25.25 -1.69 -1.69
N ALA A 179 26.12 -0.72 -2.04
CA ALA A 179 26.52 0.34 -1.12
C ALA A 179 25.34 1.28 -0.79
N THR A 180 24.47 1.53 -1.77
CA THR A 180 23.27 2.35 -1.59
C THR A 180 22.28 1.70 -0.61
N VAL A 181 22.05 0.40 -0.77
CA VAL A 181 21.16 -0.39 0.11
C VAL A 181 21.72 -0.46 1.53
N ALA A 182 23.00 -0.76 1.69
CA ALA A 182 23.65 -0.85 3.00
C ALA A 182 23.68 0.49 3.75
N ALA A 183 23.67 1.61 3.00
CA ALA A 183 23.62 2.96 3.56
C ALA A 183 22.18 3.47 3.80
N ALA A 184 21.14 2.78 3.34
CA ALA A 184 19.77 3.19 3.55
C ALA A 184 19.32 2.91 4.99
N ASP A 185 18.40 3.71 5.51
CA ASP A 185 17.79 3.49 6.82
C ASP A 185 16.58 2.54 6.69
N ALA A 186 15.93 2.50 5.52
CA ALA A 186 14.87 1.56 5.18
C ALA A 186 14.81 1.24 3.68
N LEU A 187 14.42 0.01 3.35
CA LEU A 187 14.08 -0.43 2.00
C LEU A 187 12.61 -0.84 1.96
N VAL A 188 11.84 -0.29 1.02
CA VAL A 188 10.45 -0.67 0.76
C VAL A 188 10.40 -1.44 -0.57
N SER A 189 10.09 -2.73 -0.51
CA SER A 189 9.88 -3.56 -1.71
C SER A 189 8.42 -3.54 -2.13
N THR A 190 8.16 -3.15 -3.37
CA THR A 190 6.81 -3.14 -3.97
C THR A 190 6.68 -4.07 -5.18
N VAL A 191 7.71 -4.87 -5.45
CA VAL A 191 7.77 -5.80 -6.57
C VAL A 191 7.32 -7.21 -6.15
N PRO A 192 6.89 -8.06 -7.09
CA PRO A 192 6.62 -9.46 -6.82
C PRO A 192 7.82 -10.19 -6.18
N ALA A 193 7.53 -11.19 -5.34
CA ALA A 193 8.55 -11.91 -4.58
C ALA A 193 9.60 -12.61 -5.47
N ASP A 194 9.20 -13.13 -6.64
CA ASP A 194 10.08 -13.79 -7.61
C ASP A 194 11.03 -12.80 -8.32
N VAL A 195 10.63 -11.53 -8.42
CA VAL A 195 11.48 -10.44 -8.92
C VAL A 195 12.47 -10.04 -7.84
N ALA A 196 12.00 -9.83 -6.60
CA ALA A 196 12.85 -9.48 -5.47
C ALA A 196 13.90 -10.56 -5.15
N GLU A 197 13.53 -11.85 -5.29
CA GLU A 197 14.40 -12.99 -5.02
C GLU A 197 15.71 -12.96 -5.84
N ARG A 198 15.63 -12.55 -7.10
CA ARG A 198 16.80 -12.47 -8.01
C ARG A 198 17.88 -11.52 -7.51
N PHE A 199 17.49 -10.55 -6.69
CA PHE A 199 18.36 -9.51 -6.15
C PHE A 199 18.46 -9.59 -4.63
N ALA A 200 18.00 -10.69 -4.03
CA ALA A 200 17.97 -10.85 -2.58
C ALA A 200 19.35 -10.67 -1.93
N ALA A 201 20.43 -11.10 -2.58
CA ALA A 201 21.79 -10.91 -2.07
C ALA A 201 22.18 -9.43 -1.94
N VAL A 202 21.74 -8.58 -2.89
CA VAL A 202 21.99 -7.13 -2.87
C VAL A 202 21.11 -6.47 -1.81
N PHE A 203 19.82 -6.80 -1.80
CA PHE A 203 18.85 -6.19 -0.88
C PHE A 203 18.95 -6.71 0.56
N ALA A 204 19.60 -7.85 0.80
CA ALA A 204 19.84 -8.42 2.13
C ALA A 204 20.59 -7.46 3.08
N GLN A 205 21.35 -6.52 2.53
CA GLN A 205 22.11 -5.55 3.33
C GLN A 205 21.26 -4.42 3.91
N ALA A 206 19.95 -4.38 3.61
CA ALA A 206 19.06 -3.37 4.17
C ALA A 206 18.89 -3.59 5.69
N PRO A 207 19.11 -2.56 6.53
CA PRO A 207 18.92 -2.70 7.97
C PRO A 207 17.45 -2.88 8.34
N VAL A 208 16.54 -2.31 7.55
CA VAL A 208 15.08 -2.46 7.67
C VAL A 208 14.51 -2.74 6.29
N LEU A 209 13.74 -3.82 6.18
CA LEU A 209 12.93 -4.14 5.01
C LEU A 209 11.44 -4.02 5.36
N LEU A 210 10.70 -3.21 4.62
CA LEU A 210 9.26 -3.33 4.48
C LEU A 210 8.95 -4.01 3.14
N ASP A 211 8.49 -5.26 3.18
CA ASP A 211 8.08 -5.99 1.97
C ASP A 211 6.56 -5.91 1.82
N ALA A 212 6.06 -5.33 0.73
CA ALA A 212 4.62 -5.22 0.49
C ALA A 212 3.93 -6.60 0.35
N ILE A 213 4.70 -7.65 0.07
CA ILE A 213 4.20 -9.03 0.02
C ILE A 213 4.02 -9.57 1.44
N TYR A 214 2.91 -10.28 1.65
CA TYR A 214 2.59 -10.93 2.92
C TYR A 214 2.11 -12.38 2.78
N ASP A 215 1.88 -12.87 1.57
CA ASP A 215 1.49 -14.25 1.30
C ASP A 215 2.06 -14.65 -0.07
N PRO A 216 2.83 -15.76 -0.16
CA PRO A 216 3.36 -16.56 0.95
C PRO A 216 4.42 -15.80 1.78
N TRP A 217 4.61 -16.20 3.04
CA TRP A 217 5.56 -15.57 3.99
C TRP A 217 6.37 -16.60 4.80
N PRO A 218 7.66 -16.35 5.12
CA PRO A 218 8.48 -15.21 4.68
C PRO A 218 8.86 -15.30 3.19
N THR A 219 8.96 -14.15 2.51
CA THR A 219 9.49 -14.09 1.13
C THR A 219 10.98 -14.49 1.11
N PRO A 220 11.53 -14.89 -0.05
CA PRO A 220 12.98 -15.11 -0.18
C PRO A 220 13.81 -13.89 0.23
N LEU A 221 13.35 -12.69 -0.11
CA LEU A 221 13.98 -11.43 0.29
C LEU A 221 13.94 -11.23 1.82
N ALA A 222 12.78 -11.44 2.45
CA ALA A 222 12.63 -11.39 3.90
C ALA A 222 13.59 -12.36 4.61
N ARG A 223 13.72 -13.60 4.11
CA ARG A 223 14.68 -14.57 4.67
C ARG A 223 16.12 -14.08 4.55
N ALA A 224 16.49 -13.51 3.40
CA ALA A 224 17.84 -13.02 3.16
C ALA A 224 18.21 -11.83 4.07
N VAL A 225 17.31 -10.86 4.23
CA VAL A 225 17.51 -9.72 5.16
C VAL A 225 17.61 -10.19 6.61
N THR A 226 16.73 -11.10 7.04
CA THR A 226 16.78 -11.68 8.40
C THR A 226 18.11 -12.39 8.64
N ALA A 227 18.58 -13.19 7.68
CA ALA A 227 19.85 -13.91 7.79
C ALA A 227 21.08 -12.98 7.84
N ALA A 228 20.96 -11.77 7.28
CA ALA A 228 21.97 -10.72 7.37
C ALA A 228 21.84 -9.85 8.64
N GLY A 229 20.86 -10.12 9.50
CA GLY A 229 20.63 -9.40 10.76
C GLY A 229 19.76 -8.15 10.65
N GLY A 230 19.10 -7.91 9.51
CA GLY A 230 18.16 -6.81 9.32
C GLY A 230 16.78 -7.08 9.92
N GLU A 231 16.06 -6.00 10.23
CA GLU A 231 14.66 -6.05 10.63
C GLU A 231 13.78 -6.27 9.38
N VAL A 232 12.80 -7.17 9.50
CA VAL A 232 11.82 -7.41 8.43
C VAL A 232 10.42 -7.12 8.92
N ILE A 233 9.73 -6.27 8.16
CA ILE A 233 8.34 -5.88 8.34
C ILE A 233 7.54 -6.46 7.18
N SER A 234 6.58 -7.33 7.50
CA SER A 234 5.68 -7.93 6.51
C SER A 234 4.65 -6.93 6.00
N GLY A 235 4.18 -7.13 4.76
CA GLY A 235 3.09 -6.37 4.16
C GLY A 235 1.78 -6.44 4.95
N LEU A 236 1.63 -7.38 5.90
CA LEU A 236 0.52 -7.36 6.86
C LEU A 236 0.48 -6.08 7.70
N GLN A 237 1.63 -5.53 8.08
CA GLN A 237 1.67 -4.27 8.83
C GLN A 237 1.22 -3.11 7.94
N MET A 238 1.67 -3.07 6.69
CA MET A 238 1.19 -2.08 5.72
C MET A 238 -0.33 -2.18 5.54
N LEU A 239 -0.85 -3.42 5.40
CA LEU A 239 -2.27 -3.71 5.26
C LEU A 239 -3.09 -3.29 6.50
N LEU A 240 -2.56 -3.53 7.70
CA LEU A 240 -3.20 -3.14 8.96
C LEU A 240 -3.37 -1.62 9.05
N HIS A 241 -2.28 -0.88 8.80
CA HIS A 241 -2.27 0.57 8.95
C HIS A 241 -3.13 1.27 7.90
N GLN A 242 -3.14 0.81 6.65
CA GLN A 242 -4.08 1.33 5.65
C GLN A 242 -5.55 1.01 6.02
N ALA A 243 -5.81 -0.16 6.63
CA ALA A 243 -7.17 -0.56 6.98
C ALA A 243 -7.75 0.28 8.13
N PHE A 244 -6.92 0.78 9.06
CA PHE A 244 -7.38 1.74 10.07
C PHE A 244 -8.03 2.96 9.43
N SER A 245 -7.34 3.56 8.45
CA SER A 245 -7.83 4.72 7.70
C SER A 245 -9.10 4.39 6.91
N GLN A 246 -9.15 3.21 6.26
CA GLN A 246 -10.35 2.77 5.54
C GLN A 246 -11.55 2.57 6.46
N VAL A 247 -11.37 1.94 7.62
CA VAL A 247 -12.44 1.75 8.62
C VAL A 247 -12.96 3.11 9.10
N GLU A 248 -12.07 4.04 9.42
CA GLU A 248 -12.44 5.39 9.86
C GLU A 248 -13.26 6.11 8.78
N GLN A 249 -12.83 6.00 7.52
CA GLN A 249 -13.53 6.62 6.40
C GLN A 249 -14.88 5.98 6.08
N PHE A 250 -15.00 4.64 6.17
CA PHE A 250 -16.23 3.93 5.83
C PHE A 250 -17.28 4.06 6.93
N THR A 251 -16.87 4.06 8.19
CA THR A 251 -17.77 4.02 9.35
C THR A 251 -18.02 5.39 9.98
N GLY A 252 -17.13 6.36 9.74
CA GLY A 252 -17.11 7.63 10.46
C GLY A 252 -16.74 7.50 11.94
N ARG A 253 -16.17 6.35 12.36
CA ARG A 253 -15.79 6.05 13.74
C ARG A 253 -14.29 5.76 13.84
N PRO A 254 -13.62 6.08 14.97
CA PRO A 254 -12.23 5.71 15.18
C PRO A 254 -11.99 4.21 14.99
N ALA A 255 -10.88 3.83 14.35
CA ALA A 255 -10.56 2.43 14.14
C ALA A 255 -10.30 1.71 15.49
N PRO A 256 -10.93 0.55 15.74
CA PRO A 256 -10.62 -0.30 16.91
C PRO A 256 -9.30 -1.04 16.67
N ARG A 257 -8.19 -0.32 16.85
CA ARG A 257 -6.85 -0.75 16.40
C ARG A 257 -6.40 -2.06 17.02
N THR A 258 -6.71 -2.29 18.30
CA THR A 258 -6.32 -3.50 19.04
C THR A 258 -7.02 -4.74 18.48
N GLU A 259 -8.33 -4.66 18.26
CA GLU A 259 -9.16 -5.74 17.74
C GLU A 259 -8.81 -6.08 16.29
N MET A 260 -8.53 -5.06 15.49
CA MET A 260 -8.05 -5.23 14.11
C MET A 260 -6.67 -5.88 14.07
N ALA A 261 -5.73 -5.47 14.92
CA ALA A 261 -4.41 -6.10 15.00
C ALA A 261 -4.50 -7.58 15.43
N ALA A 262 -5.37 -7.89 16.39
CA ALA A 262 -5.63 -9.27 16.83
C ALA A 262 -6.28 -10.15 15.75
N ALA A 263 -6.84 -9.56 14.68
CA ALA A 263 -7.41 -10.33 13.57
C ALA A 263 -6.35 -10.80 12.55
N LEU A 264 -5.10 -10.37 12.68
CA LEU A 264 -3.97 -10.76 11.83
C LEU A 264 -3.07 -11.82 12.45
N THR A 265 -3.32 -12.20 13.71
CA THR A 265 -2.58 -13.26 14.43
C THR A 265 -3.12 -14.65 14.11
#